data_AF-A0A7X6JLV6-F1
#
_entry.id   AF-A0A7X6JLV6-F1
#
_cell.length_a   1.000
_cell.length_b   1.000
_cell.length_c   1.000
_cell.angle_alpha   90.00
_cell.angle_beta   90.00
_cell.angle_gamma   90.00
#
_symmetry.space_group_name_H-M   'P 1'
#
loop_
_entity.id
_entity.type
_entity.pdbx_description
1 polymer ?
#
loop_
_entity_poly.entity_id
_entity_poly.type
_entity_poly.pdbx_seq_one_letter_code
_entity_poly.pdbx_strand_id
1 'polypeptide(L)'
;MQRFYNTIFFFVVLLSAHCAIASEGDCIEKNIAVYQWGVRHYAAMPASLSVPPGDTLDACIKLTGIGTKPLEITPKHYDLSVNGGPFTTGKTLQIFDNDVLRIKLLAPAKHNDHKVTRLEFFETDKTMRRDVLRIAWQVQTDNSNTLPTTWYVGSDKRFTQVSQVLAKVRSGDTIVLNKAEVFEPFEIKFVSGSKEHPITLTSNAESANERPIISGGVPRFGWAVGLRSSHFWVVENIVIQDAAVCFRNESHGTVLKQVLIKGCHIGVMGTDYNAGSLTIAHSEITESGGREAGKKWGHPIYVASDPHTFPQAQLVLAHNFIHDNQGNNVKSRYEKSLIHNNWIEAGNDNQARYVLELIGYDGHYDFTGQEYVVQNNFLIHNRYGLGSRVGGDGKGPSRGSVSFKNNLFIIGSGFSFPLIRTFQGLGELNVLNNSVAYTGETAPITFVQDELNNTDWVKGKAKISVIGNTVNQSVTLLTTLERSSKADQSLVEIEKNRNLEPLQLSRDILNSNRPIPKEYVGDIGLN
;
A
#
# COMPACT_ATOMS: atom_id res chain seq x y z
N MET A 1 -39.98 -36.37 29.65
CA MET A 1 -41.29 -36.10 30.28
C MET A 1 -41.19 -34.72 30.93
N GLN A 2 -42.25 -33.92 30.82
CA GLN A 2 -42.44 -32.56 31.36
C GLN A 2 -42.05 -31.37 30.45
N ARG A 3 -43.13 -30.68 30.06
CA ARG A 3 -43.26 -29.39 29.36
C ARG A 3 -42.71 -28.25 30.23
N PHE A 4 -42.38 -27.11 29.63
CA PHE A 4 -43.04 -25.83 29.94
C PHE A 4 -42.86 -24.80 28.81
N TYR A 5 -43.98 -24.19 28.44
CA TYR A 5 -44.13 -23.04 27.54
C TYR A 5 -43.97 -21.73 28.34
N ASN A 6 -43.81 -20.64 27.59
CA ASN A 6 -43.85 -19.21 27.93
C ASN A 6 -42.54 -18.58 28.39
N THR A 7 -42.05 -17.63 27.58
CA THR A 7 -41.97 -16.21 27.99
C THR A 7 -41.91 -15.34 26.73
N ILE A 8 -42.86 -14.40 26.61
CA ILE A 8 -42.94 -13.36 25.59
C ILE A 8 -42.11 -12.15 26.04
N PHE A 9 -41.36 -11.60 25.09
CA PHE A 9 -40.83 -10.23 24.92
C PHE A 9 -40.87 -9.24 26.09
N PHE A 10 -39.70 -8.65 26.39
CA PHE A 10 -39.51 -7.19 26.49
C PHE A 10 -38.00 -6.87 26.38
N PHE A 11 -37.50 -6.62 25.16
CA PHE A 11 -36.20 -5.96 24.98
C PHE A 11 -36.45 -4.45 24.93
N VAL A 12 -36.22 -3.79 26.06
CA VAL A 12 -36.10 -2.33 26.11
C VAL A 12 -34.75 -1.98 25.51
N VAL A 13 -34.74 -1.64 24.22
CA VAL A 13 -33.60 -0.97 23.59
C VAL A 13 -33.66 0.50 24.02
N LEU A 14 -32.87 0.86 25.01
CA LEU A 14 -32.57 2.26 25.33
C LEU A 14 -31.68 2.82 24.20
N LEU A 15 -32.32 3.41 23.20
CA LEU A 15 -31.71 4.33 22.25
C LEU A 15 -31.27 5.59 23.01
N SER A 16 -30.04 5.61 23.52
CA SER A 16 -29.37 6.86 23.83
C SER A 16 -28.73 7.40 22.54
N ALA A 17 -29.47 8.26 21.85
CA ALA A 17 -28.94 9.11 20.81
C ALA A 17 -27.85 10.00 21.42
N HIS A 18 -26.58 9.61 21.25
CA HIS A 18 -25.47 10.52 21.47
C HIS A 18 -25.36 11.40 20.24
N CYS A 19 -26.04 12.54 20.30
CA CYS A 19 -25.70 13.70 19.47
C CYS A 19 -24.31 14.16 19.92
N ALA A 20 -23.26 13.66 19.29
CA ALA A 20 -21.90 14.11 19.54
C ALA A 20 -21.74 15.52 18.95
N ILE A 21 -21.82 16.53 19.81
CA ILE A 21 -21.30 17.86 19.49
C ILE A 21 -19.76 17.71 19.51
N ALA A 22 -19.15 17.70 18.33
CA ALA A 22 -17.70 17.60 18.17
C ALA A 22 -16.99 18.80 18.84
N SER A 23 -16.27 18.53 19.93
CA SER A 23 -15.41 19.48 20.64
C SER A 23 -14.23 19.93 19.79
N GLU A 24 -13.62 21.07 20.11
CA GLU A 24 -12.48 21.72 19.44
C GLU A 24 -11.18 20.87 19.29
N GLY A 25 -11.16 19.59 19.70
CA GLY A 25 -9.98 18.71 19.68
C GLY A 25 -9.75 17.86 18.42
N ASP A 26 -10.66 17.84 17.43
CA ASP A 26 -10.65 16.85 16.32
C ASP A 26 -10.21 17.41 14.95
N CYS A 27 -9.64 18.62 14.89
CA CYS A 27 -9.23 19.21 13.60
C CYS A 27 -7.90 18.61 13.11
N ILE A 28 -7.86 18.22 11.83
CA ILE A 28 -6.64 17.70 11.21
C ILE A 28 -5.67 18.86 11.00
N GLU A 29 -4.49 18.80 11.60
CA GLU A 29 -3.44 19.78 11.30
C GLU A 29 -2.86 19.52 9.90
N LYS A 30 -2.75 20.58 9.09
CA LYS A 30 -2.15 20.55 7.76
C LYS A 30 -1.06 21.61 7.66
N ASN A 31 0.18 21.14 7.71
CA ASN A 31 1.34 22.00 7.53
C ASN A 31 1.59 22.22 6.04
N ILE A 32 1.34 23.44 5.59
CA ILE A 32 1.41 23.78 4.17
C ILE A 32 2.75 24.40 3.74
N ALA A 33 3.72 24.54 4.65
CA ALA A 33 5.03 25.12 4.35
C ALA A 33 5.78 24.35 3.25
N VAL A 34 5.50 23.06 3.14
CA VAL A 34 6.15 22.13 2.20
C VAL A 34 5.60 22.19 0.78
N TYR A 35 4.41 22.77 0.53
CA TYR A 35 3.77 22.78 -0.80
C TYR A 35 4.17 23.99 -1.65
N GLN A 36 5.46 24.19 -1.91
CA GLN A 36 5.99 25.23 -2.80
C GLN A 36 5.93 24.83 -4.29
N TRP A 37 6.15 25.79 -5.20
CA TRP A 37 6.24 25.55 -6.64
C TRP A 37 7.20 24.39 -6.96
N GLY A 38 6.77 23.45 -7.80
CA GLY A 38 7.55 22.27 -8.19
C GLY A 38 7.36 21.03 -7.32
N VAL A 39 6.58 21.12 -6.23
CA VAL A 39 6.17 19.95 -5.46
C VAL A 39 5.12 19.18 -6.25
N ARG A 40 5.37 17.87 -6.45
CA ARG A 40 4.51 17.03 -7.29
C ARG A 40 3.16 16.72 -6.63
N HIS A 41 3.07 16.80 -5.31
CA HIS A 41 1.95 16.26 -4.52
C HIS A 41 0.91 17.31 -4.12
N TYR A 42 -0.36 16.92 -4.17
CA TYR A 42 -1.47 17.74 -3.68
C TYR A 42 -1.69 17.51 -2.18
N ALA A 43 -1.97 18.59 -1.45
CA ALA A 43 -2.59 18.46 -0.14
C ALA A 43 -4.01 17.91 -0.32
N ALA A 44 -4.41 16.97 0.53
CA ALA A 44 -5.77 16.45 0.55
C ALA A 44 -6.30 16.30 1.99
N MET A 45 -7.62 16.34 2.11
CA MET A 45 -8.35 15.88 3.28
C MET A 45 -8.66 14.39 3.11
N PRO A 46 -8.86 13.64 4.21
CA PRO A 46 -9.32 12.26 4.14
C PRO A 46 -10.58 12.14 3.29
N ALA A 47 -10.64 11.13 2.44
CA ALA A 47 -11.80 10.88 1.60
C ALA A 47 -13.02 10.48 2.43
N SER A 48 -14.19 11.01 2.04
CA SER A 48 -15.49 10.57 2.56
C SER A 48 -16.08 9.57 1.58
N LEU A 49 -16.01 8.28 1.91
CA LEU A 49 -16.50 7.19 1.06
C LEU A 49 -17.83 6.63 1.59
N SER A 50 -18.64 6.05 0.70
CA SER A 50 -19.95 5.45 1.03
C SER A 50 -20.91 6.40 1.76
N VAL A 51 -20.88 7.68 1.39
CA VAL A 51 -21.72 8.72 2.00
C VAL A 51 -23.17 8.59 1.48
N PRO A 52 -24.21 8.75 2.31
CA PRO A 52 -25.57 8.81 1.80
C PRO A 52 -25.77 9.96 0.80
N PRO A 53 -26.54 9.78 -0.29
CA PRO A 53 -26.71 10.84 -1.28
C PRO A 53 -27.40 12.07 -0.69
N GLY A 54 -26.87 13.26 -0.99
CA GLY A 54 -27.39 14.54 -0.49
C GLY A 54 -27.12 14.81 0.99
N ASP A 55 -26.31 13.98 1.67
CA ASP A 55 -25.95 14.23 3.07
C ASP A 55 -25.04 15.46 3.21
N THR A 56 -25.09 16.10 4.39
CA THR A 56 -24.22 17.24 4.71
C THR A 56 -22.99 16.76 5.47
N LEU A 57 -21.83 16.94 4.85
CA LEU A 57 -20.54 16.60 5.43
C LEU A 57 -19.96 17.81 6.16
N ASP A 58 -19.30 17.57 7.29
CA ASP A 58 -18.54 18.56 8.07
C ASP A 58 -17.11 18.04 8.26
N ALA A 59 -16.11 18.87 8.01
CA ALA A 59 -14.70 18.56 8.25
C ALA A 59 -13.99 19.75 8.90
N CYS A 60 -13.00 19.47 9.74
CA CYS A 60 -12.19 20.49 10.38
C CYS A 60 -10.71 20.33 10.07
N ILE A 61 -10.05 21.43 9.68
CA ILE A 61 -8.61 21.48 9.48
C ILE A 61 -7.99 22.69 10.19
N LYS A 62 -6.82 22.51 10.79
CA LYS A 62 -5.97 23.60 11.27
C LYS A 62 -4.85 23.81 10.27
N LEU A 63 -4.71 25.01 9.71
CA LEU A 63 -3.64 25.30 8.75
C LEU A 63 -2.42 25.89 9.45
N THR A 64 -1.24 25.29 9.22
CA THR A 64 0.05 25.79 9.72
C THR A 64 1.04 25.95 8.58
N GLY A 65 2.10 26.76 8.76
CA GLY A 65 3.09 27.00 7.69
C GLY A 65 2.59 27.94 6.59
N ILE A 66 1.61 28.79 6.89
CA ILE A 66 1.15 29.84 5.96
C ILE A 66 2.24 30.90 5.79
N GLY A 67 2.84 31.35 6.89
CA GLY A 67 3.78 32.46 6.92
C GLY A 67 3.17 33.71 7.55
N THR A 68 3.80 34.87 7.34
CA THR A 68 3.40 36.13 8.00
C THR A 68 2.26 36.87 7.31
N LYS A 69 1.96 36.55 6.04
CA LYS A 69 0.84 37.13 5.29
C LYS A 69 -0.24 36.08 5.07
N PRO A 70 -1.52 36.47 5.03
CA PRO A 70 -2.61 35.51 4.92
C PRO A 70 -2.70 34.87 3.53
N LEU A 71 -3.42 33.77 3.45
CA LEU A 71 -3.97 33.27 2.19
C LEU A 71 -5.37 33.83 1.97
N GLU A 72 -5.79 33.98 0.72
CA GLU A 72 -7.15 34.34 0.36
C GLU A 72 -7.93 33.13 -0.17
N ILE A 73 -9.15 32.92 0.31
CA ILE A 73 -10.03 31.85 -0.14
C ILE A 73 -11.44 32.37 -0.41
N THR A 74 -12.07 31.91 -1.48
CA THR A 74 -13.48 32.19 -1.76
C THR A 74 -14.26 30.88 -1.88
N PRO A 75 -14.99 30.46 -0.83
CA PRO A 75 -15.84 29.26 -0.86
C PRO A 75 -16.92 29.39 -1.93
N LYS A 76 -17.02 28.44 -2.87
CA LYS A 76 -18.01 28.50 -3.97
C LYS A 76 -19.08 27.40 -3.90
N HIS A 77 -18.71 26.21 -3.46
CA HIS A 77 -19.55 25.00 -3.50
C HIS A 77 -19.54 24.24 -2.17
N TYR A 78 -19.13 24.94 -1.11
CA TYR A 78 -19.02 24.49 0.27
C TYR A 78 -19.11 25.74 1.14
N ASP A 79 -19.61 25.60 2.36
CA ASP A 79 -19.57 26.68 3.35
C ASP A 79 -18.27 26.57 4.16
N LEU A 80 -17.71 27.72 4.53
CA LEU A 80 -16.48 27.81 5.31
C LEU A 80 -16.70 28.67 6.55
N SER A 81 -16.29 28.16 7.71
CA SER A 81 -16.18 28.90 8.97
C SER A 81 -14.71 28.96 9.38
N VAL A 82 -14.27 30.13 9.84
CA VAL A 82 -12.90 30.38 10.31
C VAL A 82 -12.97 30.70 11.80
N ASN A 83 -12.19 29.98 12.61
CA ASN A 83 -12.05 30.16 14.07
C ASN A 83 -13.40 30.23 14.81
N GLY A 84 -14.35 29.37 14.45
CA GLY A 84 -15.68 29.30 15.07
C GLY A 84 -16.65 30.42 14.64
N GLY A 85 -16.29 31.25 13.66
CA GLY A 85 -17.16 32.26 13.07
C GLY A 85 -18.33 31.67 12.26
N PRO A 86 -19.21 32.53 11.70
CA PRO A 86 -20.33 32.06 10.88
C PRO A 86 -19.86 31.40 9.58
N PHE A 87 -20.59 30.36 9.17
CA PHE A 87 -20.41 29.74 7.86
C PHE A 87 -20.71 30.74 6.75
N THR A 88 -19.79 30.82 5.78
CA THR A 88 -19.85 31.77 4.67
C THR A 88 -19.62 31.06 3.33
N THR A 89 -20.40 31.45 2.31
CA THR A 89 -20.23 31.05 0.90
C THR A 89 -20.21 32.28 0.01
N GLY A 90 -19.39 32.25 -1.05
CA GLY A 90 -19.32 33.27 -2.10
C GLY A 90 -18.50 34.53 -1.76
N LYS A 91 -18.03 34.67 -0.51
CA LYS A 91 -17.26 35.83 -0.04
C LYS A 91 -15.82 35.46 0.22
N THR A 92 -14.89 36.32 -0.20
CA THR A 92 -13.46 36.14 0.07
C THR A 92 -13.16 36.29 1.56
N LEU A 93 -12.40 35.35 2.10
CA LEU A 93 -11.91 35.31 3.48
C LEU A 93 -10.38 35.29 3.46
N GLN A 94 -9.78 35.90 4.49
CA GLN A 94 -8.34 35.82 4.75
C GLN A 94 -8.07 34.76 5.80
N ILE A 95 -7.08 33.92 5.54
CA ILE A 95 -6.69 32.79 6.39
C ILE A 95 -5.25 33.00 6.85
N PHE A 96 -5.06 33.07 8.16
CA PHE A 96 -3.77 33.29 8.80
C PHE A 96 -3.19 31.97 9.33
N ASP A 97 -1.89 32.01 9.65
CA ASP A 97 -1.22 30.86 10.25
C ASP A 97 -1.87 30.46 11.57
N ASN A 98 -2.08 29.16 11.76
CA ASN A 98 -2.80 28.52 12.86
C ASN A 98 -4.34 28.70 12.87
N ASP A 99 -4.92 29.29 11.84
CA ASP A 99 -6.39 29.33 11.72
C ASP A 99 -6.98 27.93 11.63
N VAL A 100 -8.14 27.78 12.29
CA VAL A 100 -8.97 26.58 12.26
C VAL A 100 -10.14 26.81 11.30
N LEU A 101 -10.24 25.95 10.31
CA LEU A 101 -11.26 25.99 9.28
C LEU A 101 -12.24 24.85 9.47
N ARG A 102 -13.54 25.15 9.56
CA ARG A 102 -14.62 24.16 9.42
C ARG A 102 -15.27 24.29 8.06
N ILE A 103 -15.41 23.17 7.36
CA ILE A 103 -15.92 23.08 6.01
C ILE A 103 -17.19 22.26 6.01
N LYS A 104 -18.28 22.83 5.50
CA LYS A 104 -19.52 22.08 5.24
C LYS A 104 -19.74 21.91 3.76
N LEU A 105 -20.07 20.69 3.34
CA LEU A 105 -20.21 20.32 1.94
C LEU A 105 -21.42 19.41 1.78
N LEU A 106 -22.27 19.71 0.80
CA LEU A 106 -23.31 18.79 0.38
C LEU A 106 -22.71 17.68 -0.49
N ALA A 107 -22.92 16.43 -0.09
CA ALA A 107 -22.58 15.26 -0.87
C ALA A 107 -23.38 15.23 -2.19
N PRO A 108 -22.88 14.56 -3.25
CA PRO A 108 -23.64 14.34 -4.47
C PRO A 108 -25.04 13.78 -4.21
N ALA A 109 -26.03 14.17 -5.02
CA ALA A 109 -27.43 13.80 -4.78
C ALA A 109 -27.81 12.39 -5.28
N LYS A 110 -26.90 11.69 -5.97
CA LYS A 110 -27.14 10.37 -6.55
C LYS A 110 -26.24 9.33 -5.91
N HIS A 111 -26.70 8.08 -5.87
CA HIS A 111 -25.85 6.93 -5.57
C HIS A 111 -24.74 6.78 -6.60
N ASN A 112 -23.60 6.23 -6.17
CA ASN A 112 -22.41 6.00 -6.98
C ASN A 112 -21.94 7.24 -7.76
N ASP A 113 -22.00 8.39 -7.11
CA ASP A 113 -21.54 9.66 -7.66
C ASP A 113 -20.32 10.14 -6.87
N HIS A 114 -19.41 10.81 -7.56
CA HIS A 114 -18.12 11.19 -7.03
C HIS A 114 -17.84 12.66 -7.31
N LYS A 115 -17.45 13.39 -6.27
CA LYS A 115 -17.12 14.81 -6.32
C LYS A 115 -15.81 15.06 -5.60
N VAL A 116 -14.89 15.75 -6.29
CA VAL A 116 -13.70 16.32 -5.65
C VAL A 116 -13.95 17.81 -5.46
N THR A 117 -14.10 18.24 -4.21
CA THR A 117 -14.14 19.65 -3.85
C THR A 117 -12.72 20.13 -3.61
N ARG A 118 -12.33 21.28 -4.19
CA ARG A 118 -11.01 21.87 -3.96
C ARG A 118 -11.18 23.18 -3.19
N LEU A 119 -10.53 23.26 -2.05
CA LEU A 119 -10.31 24.51 -1.33
C LEU A 119 -9.14 25.20 -2.02
N GLU A 120 -9.40 26.31 -2.71
CA GLU A 120 -8.39 27.05 -3.47
C GLU A 120 -7.99 28.28 -2.68
N PHE A 121 -6.72 28.31 -2.26
CA PHE A 121 -6.12 29.39 -1.50
C PHE A 121 -5.15 30.15 -2.41
N PHE A 122 -5.27 31.47 -2.45
CA PHE A 122 -4.41 32.36 -3.22
C PHE A 122 -3.37 32.98 -2.30
N GLU A 123 -2.10 32.91 -2.70
CA GLU A 123 -0.99 33.46 -1.93
C GLU A 123 -0.97 34.99 -2.04
N THR A 124 -1.00 35.67 -0.89
CA THR A 124 -0.87 37.14 -0.84
C THR A 124 0.59 37.56 -0.69
N ASP A 125 1.47 36.66 -0.24
CA ASP A 125 2.90 36.94 -0.21
C ASP A 125 3.58 36.65 -1.55
N LYS A 126 3.85 37.70 -2.31
CA LYS A 126 4.60 37.60 -3.58
C LYS A 126 6.03 37.08 -3.43
N THR A 127 6.57 37.04 -2.21
CA THR A 127 7.90 36.45 -1.96
C THR A 127 7.83 34.93 -1.80
N MET A 128 6.66 34.40 -1.43
CA MET A 128 6.45 32.96 -1.34
C MET A 128 6.29 32.38 -2.75
N ARG A 129 7.01 31.30 -3.01
CA ARG A 129 6.91 30.56 -4.28
C ARG A 129 5.70 29.62 -4.23
N ARG A 130 4.50 30.17 -4.03
CA ARG A 130 3.20 29.47 -4.14
C ARG A 130 2.25 30.44 -4.83
N ASP A 131 1.67 30.09 -5.98
CA ASP A 131 0.67 30.97 -6.61
C ASP A 131 -0.73 30.63 -6.08
N VAL A 132 -1.07 29.35 -6.14
CA VAL A 132 -2.34 28.80 -5.66
C VAL A 132 -2.05 27.49 -4.92
N LEU A 133 -2.47 27.41 -3.66
CA LEU A 133 -2.52 26.16 -2.90
C LEU A 133 -3.90 25.53 -3.05
N ARG A 134 -3.95 24.21 -3.24
CA ARG A 134 -5.20 23.47 -3.32
C ARG A 134 -5.20 22.34 -2.30
N ILE A 135 -6.25 22.30 -1.49
CA ILE A 135 -6.57 21.15 -0.64
C ILE A 135 -7.77 20.44 -1.24
N ALA A 136 -7.60 19.20 -1.68
CA ALA A 136 -8.67 18.42 -2.28
C ALA A 136 -9.44 17.62 -1.21
N TRP A 137 -10.75 17.49 -1.38
CA TRP A 137 -11.60 16.59 -0.60
C TRP A 137 -12.41 15.70 -1.53
N GLN A 138 -12.17 14.40 -1.46
CA GLN A 138 -12.88 13.42 -2.26
C GLN A 138 -14.12 12.96 -1.50
N VAL A 139 -15.27 13.05 -2.15
CA VAL A 139 -16.55 12.56 -1.62
C VAL A 139 -17.13 11.60 -2.65
N GLN A 140 -17.46 10.40 -2.20
CA GLN A 140 -18.18 9.42 -3.00
C GLN A 140 -19.39 8.92 -2.22
N THR A 141 -20.54 8.92 -2.89
CA THR A 141 -21.76 8.37 -2.33
C THR A 141 -21.76 6.84 -2.38
N ASP A 142 -22.53 6.23 -1.50
CA ASP A 142 -22.79 4.80 -1.51
C ASP A 142 -23.31 4.30 -2.87
N ASN A 143 -22.88 3.10 -3.25
CA ASN A 143 -23.21 2.48 -4.53
C ASN A 143 -24.26 1.39 -4.36
N SER A 144 -25.40 1.70 -3.74
CA SER A 144 -26.71 1.01 -3.84
C SER A 144 -27.42 0.83 -2.50
N ASN A 145 -28.73 0.68 -2.59
CA ASN A 145 -29.67 0.19 -1.58
C ASN A 145 -30.39 -1.11 -2.02
N THR A 146 -29.87 -1.81 -3.04
CA THR A 146 -30.46 -3.00 -3.65
C THR A 146 -29.78 -4.28 -3.18
N LEU A 147 -30.46 -5.41 -3.36
CA LEU A 147 -29.87 -6.72 -3.12
C LEU A 147 -28.73 -7.02 -4.11
N PRO A 148 -27.65 -7.70 -3.68
CA PRO A 148 -26.56 -8.14 -4.55
C PRO A 148 -27.01 -8.99 -5.74
N THR A 149 -26.36 -8.81 -6.88
CA THR A 149 -26.60 -9.55 -8.13
C THR A 149 -25.31 -10.21 -8.63
N THR A 150 -25.46 -11.37 -9.29
CA THR A 150 -24.36 -12.04 -10.00
C THR A 150 -24.44 -11.79 -11.51
N TRP A 151 -23.34 -11.30 -12.08
CA TRP A 151 -23.19 -10.99 -13.50
C TRP A 151 -22.28 -12.01 -14.16
N TYR A 152 -22.84 -12.90 -14.99
CA TYR A 152 -22.05 -13.88 -15.74
C TYR A 152 -21.53 -13.29 -17.04
N VAL A 153 -20.22 -13.42 -17.29
CA VAL A 153 -19.53 -12.84 -18.43
C VAL A 153 -18.69 -13.90 -19.15
N GLY A 154 -18.86 -14.04 -20.46
CA GLY A 154 -18.14 -15.02 -21.28
C GLY A 154 -18.75 -15.21 -22.66
N SER A 155 -18.05 -15.93 -23.52
CA SER A 155 -18.43 -16.12 -24.94
C SER A 155 -19.83 -16.72 -25.15
N ASP A 156 -20.31 -17.52 -24.19
CA ASP A 156 -21.63 -18.17 -24.19
C ASP A 156 -22.69 -17.40 -23.36
N LYS A 157 -22.33 -16.27 -22.74
CA LYS A 157 -23.22 -15.48 -21.88
C LYS A 157 -23.82 -14.31 -22.63
N ARG A 158 -24.85 -13.70 -22.01
CA ARG A 158 -25.44 -12.44 -22.49
C ARG A 158 -24.41 -11.32 -22.57
N PHE A 159 -23.52 -11.25 -21.60
CA PHE A 159 -22.41 -10.29 -21.58
C PHE A 159 -21.14 -11.06 -21.93
N THR A 160 -20.43 -10.62 -22.97
CA THR A 160 -19.24 -11.31 -23.47
C THR A 160 -17.94 -10.69 -22.96
N GLN A 161 -18.00 -9.46 -22.42
CA GLN A 161 -16.84 -8.72 -21.92
C GLN A 161 -17.17 -8.00 -20.61
N VAL A 162 -16.18 -7.86 -19.73
CA VAL A 162 -16.34 -7.23 -18.40
C VAL A 162 -16.87 -5.80 -18.53
N SER A 163 -16.37 -5.05 -19.50
CA SER A 163 -16.76 -3.66 -19.77
C SER A 163 -18.27 -3.47 -19.99
N GLN A 164 -18.99 -4.50 -20.45
CA GLN A 164 -20.43 -4.43 -20.72
C GLN A 164 -21.28 -4.42 -19.44
N VAL A 165 -20.73 -4.88 -18.30
CA VAL A 165 -21.43 -4.92 -17.02
C VAL A 165 -21.00 -3.82 -16.07
N LEU A 166 -19.78 -3.26 -16.17
CA LEU A 166 -19.19 -2.35 -15.18
C LEU A 166 -20.10 -1.18 -14.74
N ALA A 167 -20.80 -0.51 -15.66
CA ALA A 167 -21.69 0.60 -15.32
C ALA A 167 -22.98 0.17 -14.56
N LYS A 168 -23.29 -1.12 -14.57
CA LYS A 168 -24.48 -1.72 -13.95
C LYS A 168 -24.21 -2.28 -12.57
N VAL A 169 -22.95 -2.61 -12.29
CA VAL A 169 -22.54 -3.23 -11.03
C VAL A 169 -22.74 -2.27 -9.86
N ARG A 170 -23.16 -2.84 -8.74
CA ARG A 170 -23.47 -2.18 -7.48
C ARG A 170 -22.70 -2.83 -6.33
N SER A 171 -22.62 -2.14 -5.20
CA SER A 171 -22.01 -2.67 -3.97
C SER A 171 -22.57 -4.06 -3.63
N GLY A 172 -21.68 -5.02 -3.34
CA GLY A 172 -22.04 -6.41 -3.05
C GLY A 172 -22.18 -7.32 -4.27
N ASP A 173 -22.28 -6.78 -5.48
CA ASP A 173 -22.40 -7.59 -6.70
C ASP A 173 -21.14 -8.44 -6.96
N THR A 174 -21.34 -9.54 -7.70
CA THR A 174 -20.26 -10.41 -8.17
C THR A 174 -20.28 -10.53 -9.69
N ILE A 175 -19.15 -10.32 -10.34
CA ILE A 175 -18.91 -10.62 -11.75
C ILE A 175 -18.20 -11.98 -11.83
N VAL A 176 -18.76 -12.94 -12.57
CA VAL A 176 -18.19 -14.28 -12.76
C VAL A 176 -17.80 -14.47 -14.21
N LEU A 177 -16.51 -14.60 -14.47
CA LEU A 177 -15.94 -14.87 -15.78
C LEU A 177 -15.98 -16.36 -16.12
N ASN A 178 -16.24 -16.70 -17.38
CA ASN A 178 -16.01 -18.04 -17.89
C ASN A 178 -14.53 -18.44 -17.76
N LYS A 179 -14.30 -19.68 -17.33
CA LYS A 179 -12.99 -20.30 -17.24
C LYS A 179 -12.36 -20.53 -18.62
N ALA A 180 -11.03 -20.54 -18.65
CA ALA A 180 -10.20 -20.80 -19.82
C ALA A 180 -10.47 -19.88 -21.03
N GLU A 181 -11.11 -18.72 -20.81
CA GLU A 181 -11.31 -17.69 -21.83
C GLU A 181 -10.30 -16.54 -21.66
N VAL A 182 -10.08 -15.80 -22.75
CA VAL A 182 -9.30 -14.56 -22.75
C VAL A 182 -10.26 -13.38 -22.87
N PHE A 183 -10.12 -12.41 -21.99
CA PHE A 183 -10.92 -11.18 -21.97
C PHE A 183 -10.05 -9.95 -22.26
N GLU A 184 -10.70 -8.93 -22.81
CA GLU A 184 -10.07 -7.66 -23.11
C GLU A 184 -9.70 -6.90 -21.82
N PRO A 185 -8.62 -6.10 -21.83
CA PRO A 185 -8.26 -5.26 -20.70
C PRO A 185 -9.31 -4.17 -20.47
N PHE A 186 -9.49 -3.75 -19.21
CA PHE A 186 -10.54 -2.81 -18.82
C PHE A 186 -10.14 -1.87 -17.67
N GLU A 187 -10.88 -0.77 -17.56
CA GLU A 187 -10.77 0.21 -16.48
C GLU A 187 -12.11 0.32 -15.75
N ILE A 188 -12.07 0.28 -14.42
CA ILE A 188 -13.22 0.50 -13.54
C ILE A 188 -13.06 1.89 -12.93
N LYS A 189 -13.99 2.79 -13.25
CA LYS A 189 -13.91 4.19 -12.85
C LYS A 189 -15.18 4.64 -12.13
N PHE A 190 -15.03 5.15 -10.91
CA PHE A 190 -16.14 5.64 -10.08
C PHE A 190 -17.23 4.58 -9.83
N VAL A 191 -16.84 3.32 -9.69
CA VAL A 191 -17.75 2.24 -9.30
C VAL A 191 -17.16 1.59 -8.07
N SER A 192 -17.74 1.82 -6.91
CA SER A 192 -17.20 1.33 -5.64
C SER A 192 -18.11 0.30 -5.00
N GLY A 193 -17.55 -0.66 -4.27
CA GLY A 193 -18.29 -1.35 -3.22
C GLY A 193 -18.35 -0.50 -1.94
N SER A 194 -18.68 -1.17 -0.85
CA SER A 194 -18.48 -0.68 0.51
C SER A 194 -17.58 -1.66 1.26
N LYS A 195 -17.08 -1.27 2.44
CA LYS A 195 -16.28 -2.17 3.27
C LYS A 195 -17.07 -3.43 3.66
N GLU A 196 -18.36 -3.27 3.91
CA GLU A 196 -19.27 -4.34 4.32
C GLU A 196 -19.76 -5.17 3.13
N HIS A 197 -19.89 -4.55 1.95
CA HIS A 197 -20.36 -5.19 0.73
C HIS A 197 -19.43 -4.83 -0.46
N PRO A 198 -18.23 -5.42 -0.52
CA PRO A 198 -17.32 -5.19 -1.63
C PRO A 198 -17.91 -5.71 -2.95
N ILE A 199 -17.42 -5.21 -4.06
CA ILE A 199 -17.73 -5.79 -5.38
C ILE A 199 -16.68 -6.85 -5.69
N THR A 200 -17.11 -8.02 -6.14
CA THR A 200 -16.20 -9.13 -6.47
C THR A 200 -16.12 -9.35 -7.98
N LEU A 201 -14.92 -9.42 -8.53
CA LEU A 201 -14.63 -9.98 -9.86
C LEU A 201 -13.91 -11.31 -9.66
N THR A 202 -14.54 -12.39 -10.12
CA THR A 202 -14.02 -13.76 -9.99
C THR A 202 -14.29 -14.56 -11.26
N SER A 203 -13.96 -15.85 -11.26
CA SER A 203 -14.25 -16.77 -12.35
C SER A 203 -14.88 -18.07 -11.84
N ASN A 204 -15.49 -18.84 -12.75
CA ASN A 204 -15.96 -20.19 -12.48
C ASN A 204 -14.87 -21.27 -12.72
N ALA A 205 -13.59 -20.89 -12.70
CA ALA A 205 -12.48 -21.83 -12.79
C ALA A 205 -12.38 -22.65 -11.49
N GLU A 206 -12.27 -23.98 -11.61
CA GLU A 206 -12.18 -24.90 -10.47
C GLU A 206 -10.72 -25.20 -10.10
N SER A 207 -9.79 -24.89 -10.99
CA SER A 207 -8.35 -25.04 -10.81
C SER A 207 -7.58 -23.88 -11.43
N ALA A 208 -6.33 -23.69 -10.98
CA ALA A 208 -5.51 -22.55 -11.38
C ALA A 208 -5.22 -22.50 -12.89
N ASN A 209 -5.09 -23.65 -13.55
CA ASN A 209 -4.88 -23.78 -14.99
C ASN A 209 -6.12 -23.45 -15.84
N GLU A 210 -7.30 -23.38 -15.22
CA GLU A 210 -8.54 -23.00 -15.89
C GLU A 210 -8.87 -21.51 -15.72
N ARG A 211 -8.06 -20.75 -14.98
CA ARG A 211 -8.33 -19.33 -14.76
C ARG A 211 -8.41 -18.57 -16.08
N PRO A 212 -9.40 -17.70 -16.26
CA PRO A 212 -9.44 -16.83 -17.42
C PRO A 212 -8.32 -15.79 -17.36
N ILE A 213 -7.96 -15.30 -18.54
CA ILE A 213 -6.82 -14.41 -18.74
C ILE A 213 -7.32 -13.03 -19.14
N ILE A 214 -6.85 -11.99 -18.44
CA ILE A 214 -6.90 -10.61 -18.91
C ILE A 214 -5.51 -10.28 -19.48
N SER A 215 -5.41 -10.06 -20.79
CA SER A 215 -4.13 -9.93 -21.48
C SER A 215 -4.03 -8.61 -22.24
N GLY A 216 -2.82 -8.02 -22.27
CA GLY A 216 -2.59 -6.75 -22.95
C GLY A 216 -2.92 -5.55 -22.07
N GLY A 217 -2.94 -4.36 -22.66
CA GLY A 217 -3.22 -3.13 -21.92
C GLY A 217 -4.18 -2.20 -22.65
N VAL A 218 -5.01 -1.46 -21.91
CA VAL A 218 -5.89 -0.46 -22.51
C VAL A 218 -5.07 0.58 -23.28
N PRO A 219 -5.49 1.04 -24.47
CA PRO A 219 -4.65 1.84 -25.35
C PRO A 219 -4.07 3.11 -24.74
N ARG A 220 -4.81 3.75 -23.81
CA ARG A 220 -4.43 5.03 -23.22
C ARG A 220 -3.34 4.93 -22.16
N PHE A 221 -3.35 3.86 -21.37
CA PHE A 221 -2.55 3.76 -20.15
C PHE A 221 -1.64 2.53 -20.12
N GLY A 222 -1.92 1.53 -20.96
CA GLY A 222 -1.16 0.29 -21.00
C GLY A 222 -1.41 -0.63 -19.80
N TRP A 223 -2.46 -0.41 -19.00
CA TRP A 223 -2.83 -1.33 -17.93
C TRP A 223 -3.76 -2.45 -18.39
N ALA A 224 -3.67 -3.65 -17.82
CA ALA A 224 -4.62 -4.72 -18.11
C ALA A 224 -5.92 -4.54 -17.30
N VAL A 225 -5.79 -4.36 -15.99
CA VAL A 225 -6.89 -4.06 -15.08
C VAL A 225 -6.56 -2.82 -14.28
N GLY A 226 -7.44 -1.81 -14.32
CA GLY A 226 -7.25 -0.56 -13.57
C GLY A 226 -8.45 -0.17 -12.72
N LEU A 227 -8.23 0.08 -11.43
CA LEU A 227 -9.22 0.67 -10.52
C LEU A 227 -8.91 2.15 -10.29
N ARG A 228 -9.89 3.02 -10.57
CA ARG A 228 -9.75 4.48 -10.45
C ARG A 228 -10.92 5.09 -9.71
N SER A 229 -10.68 5.53 -8.48
CA SER A 229 -11.73 5.97 -7.57
C SER A 229 -12.86 4.94 -7.46
N SER A 230 -12.48 3.66 -7.46
CA SER A 230 -13.34 2.48 -7.48
C SER A 230 -12.93 1.61 -6.30
N HIS A 231 -13.44 1.97 -5.13
CA HIS A 231 -13.01 1.47 -3.84
C HIS A 231 -13.72 0.15 -3.49
N PHE A 232 -13.12 -0.64 -2.59
CA PHE A 232 -13.68 -1.89 -2.07
C PHE A 232 -14.02 -2.93 -3.15
N TRP A 233 -13.01 -3.26 -3.96
CA TRP A 233 -13.06 -4.35 -4.94
C TRP A 233 -12.24 -5.54 -4.48
N VAL A 234 -12.80 -6.73 -4.67
CA VAL A 234 -12.10 -8.01 -4.60
C VAL A 234 -11.91 -8.50 -6.04
N VAL A 235 -10.67 -8.71 -6.46
CA VAL A 235 -10.32 -9.31 -7.75
C VAL A 235 -9.62 -10.62 -7.48
N GLU A 236 -10.22 -11.71 -7.91
CA GLU A 236 -9.74 -13.04 -7.56
C GLU A 236 -9.90 -14.09 -8.66
N ASN A 237 -9.14 -15.18 -8.52
CA ASN A 237 -9.22 -16.37 -9.37
C ASN A 237 -9.11 -16.09 -10.89
N ILE A 238 -8.18 -15.22 -11.28
CA ILE A 238 -7.88 -14.85 -12.67
C ILE A 238 -6.37 -14.74 -12.94
N VAL A 239 -6.00 -14.74 -14.21
CA VAL A 239 -4.65 -14.39 -14.68
C VAL A 239 -4.66 -12.98 -15.26
N ILE A 240 -3.64 -12.19 -14.97
CA ILE A 240 -3.43 -10.86 -15.56
C ILE A 240 -2.02 -10.82 -16.15
N GLN A 241 -1.89 -10.56 -17.46
CA GLN A 241 -0.60 -10.69 -18.13
C GLN A 241 -0.35 -9.71 -19.29
N ASP A 242 0.90 -9.69 -19.74
CA ASP A 242 1.37 -9.07 -20.99
C ASP A 242 0.98 -7.59 -21.15
N ALA A 243 1.14 -6.82 -20.07
CA ALA A 243 0.80 -5.40 -20.03
C ALA A 243 1.98 -4.52 -19.57
N ALA A 244 1.93 -3.22 -19.91
CA ALA A 244 2.87 -2.27 -19.32
C ALA A 244 2.65 -2.17 -17.79
N VAL A 245 1.40 -2.28 -17.34
CA VAL A 245 1.02 -2.42 -15.93
C VAL A 245 -0.08 -3.47 -15.81
N CYS A 246 0.15 -4.62 -15.19
CA CYS A 246 -0.92 -5.63 -15.15
C CYS A 246 -2.08 -5.19 -14.26
N PHE A 247 -1.81 -4.77 -13.03
CA PHE A 247 -2.84 -4.24 -12.14
C PHE A 247 -2.51 -2.83 -11.66
N ARG A 248 -3.42 -1.89 -11.89
CA ARG A 248 -3.31 -0.52 -11.38
C ARG A 248 -4.30 -0.29 -10.24
N ASN A 249 -3.79 0.13 -9.09
CA ASN A 249 -4.58 0.56 -7.94
C ASN A 249 -4.50 2.08 -7.72
N GLU A 250 -5.54 2.82 -8.12
CA GLU A 250 -5.85 4.19 -7.67
C GLU A 250 -7.16 4.14 -6.87
N SER A 251 -7.21 3.25 -5.87
CA SER A 251 -8.40 2.96 -5.08
C SER A 251 -8.05 2.48 -3.67
N HIS A 252 -9.04 2.35 -2.80
CA HIS A 252 -8.90 2.03 -1.37
C HIS A 252 -9.67 0.76 -1.05
N GLY A 253 -9.11 -0.09 -0.18
CA GLY A 253 -9.76 -1.33 0.24
C GLY A 253 -9.78 -2.39 -0.87
N THR A 254 -8.78 -2.36 -1.77
CA THR A 254 -8.66 -3.33 -2.86
C THR A 254 -8.05 -4.62 -2.34
N VAL A 255 -8.58 -5.77 -2.78
CA VAL A 255 -8.05 -7.09 -2.49
C VAL A 255 -7.76 -7.82 -3.80
N LEU A 256 -6.52 -8.24 -3.98
CA LEU A 256 -6.12 -9.21 -4.99
C LEU A 256 -5.92 -10.56 -4.30
N LYS A 257 -6.64 -11.60 -4.73
CA LYS A 257 -6.57 -12.91 -4.09
C LYS A 257 -6.52 -14.03 -5.12
N GLN A 258 -5.62 -15.00 -4.95
CA GLN A 258 -5.56 -16.13 -5.88
C GLN A 258 -5.42 -15.69 -7.35
N VAL A 259 -4.64 -14.64 -7.59
CA VAL A 259 -4.35 -14.15 -8.94
C VAL A 259 -2.95 -14.60 -9.37
N LEU A 260 -2.79 -14.85 -10.67
CA LEU A 260 -1.48 -14.97 -11.30
C LEU A 260 -1.20 -13.68 -12.09
N ILE A 261 -0.10 -13.01 -11.77
CA ILE A 261 0.38 -11.83 -12.50
C ILE A 261 1.70 -12.18 -13.18
N LYS A 262 1.76 -12.09 -14.50
CA LYS A 262 2.96 -12.47 -15.25
C LYS A 262 3.26 -11.69 -16.52
N GLY A 263 4.53 -11.57 -16.88
CA GLY A 263 4.95 -10.97 -18.16
C GLY A 263 4.72 -9.46 -18.25
N CYS A 264 4.69 -8.75 -17.11
CA CYS A 264 4.33 -7.33 -17.07
C CYS A 264 5.57 -6.46 -16.83
N HIS A 265 5.65 -5.28 -17.47
CA HIS A 265 6.71 -4.33 -17.13
C HIS A 265 6.59 -3.85 -15.67
N ILE A 266 5.36 -3.62 -15.20
CA ILE A 266 5.02 -3.52 -13.78
C ILE A 266 3.88 -4.49 -13.49
N GLY A 267 4.04 -5.40 -12.51
CA GLY A 267 2.98 -6.35 -12.17
C GLY A 267 1.82 -5.66 -11.47
N VAL A 268 2.06 -5.12 -10.28
CA VAL A 268 1.08 -4.35 -9.48
C VAL A 268 1.62 -2.95 -9.23
N MET A 269 0.80 -1.94 -9.54
CA MET A 269 1.15 -0.53 -9.39
C MET A 269 0.15 0.24 -8.51
N GLY A 270 0.57 0.63 -7.31
CA GLY A 270 -0.06 1.68 -6.51
C GLY A 270 0.64 3.02 -6.70
N THR A 271 -0.06 4.14 -6.56
CA THR A 271 0.56 5.49 -6.64
C THR A 271 0.58 6.22 -5.33
N ASP A 272 1.49 7.19 -5.22
CA ASP A 272 1.51 8.14 -4.11
C ASP A 272 0.25 9.06 -4.08
N TYR A 273 -0.66 8.92 -5.05
CA TYR A 273 -1.96 9.61 -5.12
C TYR A 273 -3.12 8.63 -5.27
N ASN A 274 -4.23 8.97 -4.65
CA ASN A 274 -5.53 8.29 -4.79
C ASN A 274 -5.51 6.78 -4.49
N ALA A 275 -4.43 6.23 -3.96
CA ALA A 275 -4.32 4.83 -3.59
C ALA A 275 -4.41 4.69 -2.08
N GLY A 276 -5.36 3.89 -1.61
CA GLY A 276 -5.54 3.55 -0.21
C GLY A 276 -5.03 2.15 0.09
N SER A 277 -5.64 1.49 1.09
CA SER A 277 -5.23 0.14 1.48
C SER A 277 -5.35 -0.87 0.34
N LEU A 278 -4.37 -1.78 0.25
CA LEU A 278 -4.27 -2.83 -0.75
C LEU A 278 -3.83 -4.13 -0.08
N THR A 279 -4.56 -5.21 -0.33
CA THR A 279 -4.17 -6.57 0.06
C THR A 279 -3.85 -7.39 -1.19
N ILE A 280 -2.75 -8.13 -1.16
CA ILE A 280 -2.41 -9.15 -2.16
C ILE A 280 -2.18 -10.45 -1.38
N ALA A 281 -2.99 -11.47 -1.64
CA ALA A 281 -2.93 -12.71 -0.88
C ALA A 281 -3.06 -13.96 -1.74
N HIS A 282 -2.41 -15.06 -1.34
CA HIS A 282 -2.49 -16.36 -2.04
C HIS A 282 -2.21 -16.24 -3.54
N SER A 283 -1.37 -15.28 -3.94
CA SER A 283 -1.16 -14.91 -5.35
C SER A 283 0.25 -15.20 -5.81
N GLU A 284 0.40 -15.41 -7.11
CA GLU A 284 1.67 -15.64 -7.77
C GLU A 284 2.04 -14.43 -8.64
N ILE A 285 3.25 -13.91 -8.46
CA ILE A 285 3.76 -12.79 -9.24
C ILE A 285 5.13 -13.19 -9.82
N THR A 286 5.18 -13.34 -11.13
CA THR A 286 6.35 -13.89 -11.82
C THR A 286 6.62 -13.22 -13.16
N GLU A 287 7.80 -13.45 -13.74
CA GLU A 287 8.19 -13.00 -15.08
C GLU A 287 7.97 -11.49 -15.32
N SER A 288 7.98 -10.67 -14.26
CA SER A 288 7.58 -9.27 -14.29
C SER A 288 8.71 -8.34 -13.85
N GLY A 289 8.57 -7.04 -14.14
CA GLY A 289 9.54 -6.02 -13.76
C GLY A 289 10.69 -5.88 -14.75
N GLY A 290 11.76 -5.21 -14.30
CA GLY A 290 12.99 -5.03 -15.08
C GLY A 290 12.96 -3.76 -15.93
N ARG A 291 14.09 -3.46 -16.57
CA ARG A 291 14.25 -2.29 -17.43
C ARG A 291 14.50 -2.76 -18.86
N GLU A 292 13.43 -2.73 -19.66
CA GLU A 292 13.58 -2.79 -21.10
C GLU A 292 14.42 -1.62 -21.63
N ALA A 293 15.15 -1.85 -22.73
CA ALA A 293 15.97 -0.82 -23.34
C ALA A 293 15.13 0.43 -23.68
N GLY A 294 15.57 1.60 -23.18
CA GLY A 294 14.86 2.87 -23.37
C GLY A 294 13.64 3.09 -22.46
N LYS A 295 13.31 2.16 -21.56
CA LYS A 295 12.22 2.31 -20.58
C LYS A 295 12.74 2.68 -19.19
N LYS A 296 11.80 3.11 -18.33
CA LYS A 296 12.06 3.28 -16.90
C LYS A 296 12.20 1.91 -16.24
N TRP A 297 12.66 1.89 -15.00
CA TRP A 297 12.80 0.67 -14.23
C TRP A 297 11.43 0.15 -13.77
N GLY A 298 11.08 -1.07 -14.16
CA GLY A 298 9.89 -1.79 -13.73
C GLY A 298 10.09 -2.60 -12.46
N HIS A 299 9.01 -2.93 -11.77
CA HIS A 299 8.99 -3.79 -10.58
C HIS A 299 7.80 -4.74 -10.68
N PRO A 300 7.91 -6.00 -10.22
CA PRO A 300 6.76 -6.88 -10.09
C PRO A 300 5.69 -6.27 -9.17
N ILE A 301 6.11 -5.68 -8.05
CA ILE A 301 5.22 -4.95 -7.14
C ILE A 301 5.85 -3.58 -6.85
N TYR A 302 5.22 -2.52 -7.35
CA TYR A 302 5.52 -1.12 -7.03
C TYR A 302 4.29 -0.51 -6.40
N VAL A 303 4.28 -0.32 -5.09
CA VAL A 303 3.08 0.14 -4.39
C VAL A 303 3.38 1.30 -3.46
N ALA A 304 2.57 2.35 -3.59
CA ALA A 304 2.53 3.50 -2.71
C ALA A 304 1.07 3.79 -2.34
N SER A 305 0.88 4.53 -1.25
CA SER A 305 -0.43 5.03 -0.82
C SER A 305 -0.45 6.56 -0.83
N ASP A 306 -1.65 7.14 -0.84
CA ASP A 306 -1.88 8.55 -0.61
C ASP A 306 -2.20 8.75 0.88
N PRO A 307 -1.24 9.19 1.72
CA PRO A 307 -1.45 9.31 3.16
C PRO A 307 -2.39 10.47 3.53
N HIS A 308 -2.64 11.41 2.62
CA HIS A 308 -3.55 12.51 2.88
C HIS A 308 -5.00 12.11 2.65
N THR A 309 -5.26 11.47 1.50
CA THR A 309 -6.61 11.03 1.12
C THR A 309 -7.01 9.76 1.90
N PHE A 310 -6.07 8.85 2.14
CA PHE A 310 -6.29 7.59 2.86
C PHE A 310 -5.26 7.43 3.98
N PRO A 311 -5.39 8.22 5.07
CA PRO A 311 -4.48 8.11 6.20
C PRO A 311 -4.52 6.69 6.78
N GLN A 312 -3.36 6.22 7.25
CA GLN A 312 -3.15 4.88 7.77
C GLN A 312 -3.39 3.76 6.76
N ALA A 313 -3.36 4.06 5.47
CA ALA A 313 -3.45 3.05 4.42
C ALA A 313 -2.39 1.96 4.61
N GLN A 314 -2.83 0.71 4.51
CA GLN A 314 -2.01 -0.46 4.77
C GLN A 314 -1.86 -1.31 3.50
N LEU A 315 -0.62 -1.69 3.22
CA LEU A 315 -0.30 -2.80 2.32
C LEU A 315 -0.27 -4.09 3.13
N VAL A 316 -0.99 -5.11 2.68
CA VAL A 316 -0.86 -6.48 3.20
C VAL A 316 -0.41 -7.40 2.07
N LEU A 317 0.76 -8.02 2.21
CA LEU A 317 1.23 -9.10 1.35
C LEU A 317 1.25 -10.38 2.20
N ALA A 318 0.31 -11.29 1.96
CA ALA A 318 0.11 -12.50 2.75
C ALA A 318 0.13 -13.76 1.88
N HIS A 319 0.96 -14.76 2.21
CA HIS A 319 0.93 -16.04 1.49
C HIS A 319 1.09 -15.86 -0.03
N ASN A 320 2.04 -15.05 -0.49
CA ASN A 320 2.31 -14.89 -1.93
C ASN A 320 3.56 -15.65 -2.35
N PHE A 321 3.58 -16.06 -3.61
CA PHE A 321 4.73 -16.63 -4.27
C PHE A 321 5.27 -15.65 -5.30
N ILE A 322 6.43 -15.06 -5.01
CA ILE A 322 7.04 -13.99 -5.82
C ILE A 322 8.39 -14.49 -6.31
N HIS A 323 8.51 -14.79 -7.61
CA HIS A 323 9.68 -15.50 -8.14
C HIS A 323 9.93 -15.21 -9.62
N ASP A 324 11.12 -15.57 -10.13
CA ASP A 324 11.49 -15.48 -11.55
C ASP A 324 11.20 -14.11 -12.20
N ASN A 325 11.29 -13.06 -11.39
CA ASN A 325 11.07 -11.68 -11.82
C ASN A 325 12.37 -11.05 -12.36
N GLN A 326 12.24 -10.09 -13.25
CA GLN A 326 13.37 -9.39 -13.87
C GLN A 326 13.77 -8.12 -13.09
N GLY A 327 12.85 -7.55 -12.31
CA GLY A 327 13.08 -6.35 -11.50
C GLY A 327 13.20 -6.62 -10.00
N ASN A 328 13.31 -5.53 -9.22
CA ASN A 328 13.28 -5.61 -7.75
C ASN A 328 11.87 -6.01 -7.29
N ASN A 329 11.75 -7.07 -6.50
CA ASN A 329 10.48 -7.76 -6.28
C ASN A 329 9.39 -6.86 -5.67
N VAL A 330 9.62 -6.37 -4.46
CA VAL A 330 8.63 -5.58 -3.72
C VAL A 330 9.21 -4.23 -3.38
N LYS A 331 8.62 -3.18 -3.94
CA LYS A 331 8.84 -1.80 -3.55
C LYS A 331 7.61 -1.23 -2.88
N SER A 332 7.71 -0.94 -1.59
CA SER A 332 6.63 -0.30 -0.82
C SER A 332 7.03 1.10 -0.38
N ARG A 333 6.08 2.02 -0.54
CA ARG A 333 6.03 3.36 0.06
C ARG A 333 4.75 3.56 0.86
N TYR A 334 4.08 2.49 1.28
CA TYR A 334 2.88 2.64 2.08
C TYR A 334 3.20 3.20 3.47
N GLU A 335 2.23 3.90 4.05
CA GLU A 335 2.31 4.35 5.45
C GLU A 335 2.53 3.17 6.40
N LYS A 336 1.82 2.06 6.14
CA LYS A 336 1.97 0.80 6.86
C LYS A 336 2.10 -0.36 5.87
N SER A 337 3.09 -1.24 6.03
CA SER A 337 3.10 -2.53 5.31
C SER A 337 3.27 -3.70 6.26
N LEU A 338 2.43 -4.72 6.07
CA LEU A 338 2.59 -6.04 6.65
C LEU A 338 2.88 -7.04 5.54
N ILE A 339 4.12 -7.53 5.49
CA ILE A 339 4.60 -8.51 4.52
C ILE A 339 4.85 -9.79 5.29
N HIS A 340 3.93 -10.75 5.19
CA HIS A 340 4.03 -11.97 5.99
C HIS A 340 3.73 -13.25 5.26
N ASN A 341 4.39 -14.32 5.72
CA ASN A 341 4.12 -15.66 5.24
C ASN A 341 4.30 -15.78 3.71
N ASN A 342 5.23 -15.05 3.10
CA ASN A 342 5.47 -15.10 1.65
C ASN A 342 6.70 -15.94 1.33
N TRP A 343 6.76 -16.44 0.11
CA TRP A 343 7.97 -16.99 -0.52
C TRP A 343 8.45 -16.01 -1.58
N ILE A 344 9.60 -15.36 -1.33
CA ILE A 344 10.10 -14.27 -2.18
C ILE A 344 11.52 -14.60 -2.65
N GLU A 345 11.67 -14.80 -3.95
CA GLU A 345 12.94 -15.12 -4.61
C GLU A 345 13.47 -13.92 -5.37
N ALA A 346 14.69 -13.47 -5.05
CA ALA A 346 15.39 -12.56 -5.95
C ALA A 346 15.51 -13.21 -7.35
N GLY A 347 15.19 -12.46 -8.39
CA GLY A 347 15.36 -12.94 -9.76
C GLY A 347 16.81 -13.31 -10.08
N ASN A 348 16.99 -14.11 -11.14
CA ASN A 348 18.32 -14.45 -11.66
C ASN A 348 18.85 -13.43 -12.69
N ASP A 349 18.08 -12.38 -12.98
CA ASP A 349 18.50 -11.27 -13.83
C ASP A 349 19.40 -10.30 -13.04
N ASN A 350 20.39 -9.69 -13.69
CA ASN A 350 21.27 -8.71 -13.04
C ASN A 350 20.55 -7.39 -12.67
N GLN A 351 19.32 -7.23 -13.16
CA GLN A 351 18.39 -6.16 -12.79
C GLN A 351 17.56 -6.50 -11.56
N ALA A 352 17.44 -7.76 -11.15
CA ALA A 352 16.68 -8.16 -9.97
C ALA A 352 17.49 -7.94 -8.68
N ARG A 353 17.75 -6.67 -8.34
CA ARG A 353 18.69 -6.29 -7.29
C ARG A 353 18.12 -6.46 -5.89
N TYR A 354 16.86 -6.11 -5.63
CA TYR A 354 16.33 -6.14 -4.25
C TYR A 354 15.19 -7.15 -4.09
N VAL A 355 15.25 -7.90 -2.98
CA VAL A 355 14.11 -8.72 -2.53
C VAL A 355 13.01 -7.80 -1.99
N LEU A 356 13.39 -6.83 -1.16
CA LEU A 356 12.50 -5.81 -0.61
C LEU A 356 13.14 -4.43 -0.70
N GLU A 357 12.34 -3.42 -1.08
CA GLU A 357 12.63 -2.00 -0.96
C GLU A 357 11.52 -1.35 -0.13
N LEU A 358 11.81 -1.03 1.13
CA LEU A 358 10.86 -0.47 2.10
C LEU A 358 11.29 0.97 2.41
N ILE A 359 10.71 1.93 1.71
CA ILE A 359 11.31 3.26 1.58
C ILE A 359 10.29 4.40 1.71
N GLY A 360 10.80 5.61 1.96
CA GLY A 360 10.04 6.86 1.98
C GLY A 360 9.18 7.11 0.74
N TYR A 361 8.10 7.86 0.92
CA TYR A 361 7.37 8.51 -0.17
C TYR A 361 8.32 9.28 -1.10
N ASP A 362 8.04 9.29 -2.41
CA ASP A 362 8.82 10.10 -3.35
C ASP A 362 8.50 11.58 -3.13
N GLY A 363 9.31 12.34 -2.38
CA GLY A 363 9.10 13.76 -2.10
C GLY A 363 8.86 14.10 -0.63
N HIS A 364 8.47 15.35 -0.37
CA HIS A 364 8.24 15.86 0.99
C HIS A 364 6.77 15.71 1.39
N TYR A 365 6.55 15.04 2.51
CA TYR A 365 5.23 14.81 3.10
C TYR A 365 5.27 15.13 4.60
N ASP A 366 4.13 15.58 5.12
CA ASP A 366 3.86 15.96 6.51
C ASP A 366 3.54 14.73 7.41
N PHE A 367 4.30 13.64 7.27
CA PHE A 367 4.15 12.42 8.06
C PHE A 367 5.32 12.20 9.02
N THR A 368 5.03 11.54 10.14
CA THR A 368 5.99 11.25 11.22
C THR A 368 6.92 10.07 10.90
N GLY A 369 6.45 9.11 10.10
CA GLY A 369 7.24 7.98 9.62
C GLY A 369 6.36 6.86 9.04
N GLN A 370 6.94 5.99 8.22
CA GLN A 370 6.27 4.78 7.71
C GLN A 370 6.67 3.55 8.53
N GLU A 371 5.71 2.65 8.75
CA GLU A 371 5.90 1.41 9.49
C GLU A 371 5.91 0.19 8.56
N TYR A 372 6.96 -0.60 8.64
CA TYR A 372 7.12 -1.81 7.85
C TYR A 372 7.36 -3.02 8.75
N VAL A 373 6.53 -4.06 8.61
CA VAL A 373 6.69 -5.34 9.31
C VAL A 373 6.83 -6.46 8.28
N VAL A 374 7.97 -7.14 8.31
CA VAL A 374 8.32 -8.29 7.46
C VAL A 374 8.42 -9.51 8.38
N GLN A 375 7.46 -10.43 8.31
CA GLN A 375 7.43 -11.56 9.25
C GLN A 375 7.13 -12.94 8.64
N ASN A 376 7.76 -14.00 9.16
CA ASN A 376 7.49 -15.38 8.74
C ASN A 376 7.66 -15.64 7.23
N ASN A 377 8.50 -14.87 6.53
CA ASN A 377 8.76 -15.06 5.10
C ASN A 377 9.96 -15.95 4.85
N PHE A 378 9.94 -16.65 3.71
CA PHE A 378 11.14 -17.18 3.06
C PHE A 378 11.69 -16.10 2.13
N LEU A 379 12.90 -15.61 2.42
CA LEU A 379 13.58 -14.57 1.65
C LEU A 379 14.82 -15.16 0.98
N ILE A 380 14.72 -15.46 -0.31
CA ILE A 380 15.76 -16.17 -1.07
C ILE A 380 16.62 -15.15 -1.83
N HIS A 381 17.91 -15.13 -1.49
CA HIS A 381 18.91 -14.23 -2.04
C HIS A 381 19.80 -14.95 -3.05
N ASN A 382 19.63 -14.62 -4.33
CA ASN A 382 20.42 -15.17 -5.43
C ASN A 382 21.59 -14.26 -5.84
N ARG A 383 22.54 -14.79 -6.63
CA ARG A 383 23.85 -14.18 -6.97
C ARG A 383 23.84 -12.68 -7.27
N TYR A 384 22.86 -12.19 -8.03
CA TYR A 384 22.83 -10.78 -8.48
C TYR A 384 22.10 -9.83 -7.53
N GLY A 385 21.54 -10.34 -6.44
CA GLY A 385 20.83 -9.53 -5.45
C GLY A 385 21.76 -8.63 -4.63
N LEU A 386 21.19 -7.60 -4.00
CA LEU A 386 21.78 -6.62 -3.10
C LEU A 386 21.09 -6.65 -1.71
N GLY A 387 20.38 -7.74 -1.40
CA GLY A 387 19.64 -7.90 -0.16
C GLY A 387 18.28 -7.18 -0.15
N SER A 388 17.93 -6.66 1.01
CA SER A 388 16.80 -5.77 1.25
C SER A 388 17.28 -4.36 1.56
N ARG A 389 16.60 -3.36 1.04
CA ARG A 389 16.84 -1.95 1.32
C ARG A 389 15.72 -1.37 2.18
N VAL A 390 16.09 -0.64 3.23
CA VAL A 390 15.14 -0.01 4.15
C VAL A 390 15.50 1.44 4.43
N GLY A 391 14.51 2.31 4.63
CA GLY A 391 14.73 3.73 4.90
C GLY A 391 14.37 4.60 3.69
N GLY A 392 15.25 4.75 2.71
CA GLY A 392 15.02 5.58 1.53
C GLY A 392 15.79 5.11 0.28
N ASP A 393 15.57 5.78 -0.86
CA ASP A 393 16.22 5.45 -2.14
C ASP A 393 16.84 6.67 -2.86
N GLY A 394 17.02 7.78 -2.16
CA GLY A 394 17.42 9.08 -2.71
C GLY A 394 16.24 9.99 -3.02
N LYS A 395 14.99 9.51 -2.97
CA LYS A 395 13.78 10.32 -3.21
C LYS A 395 13.03 10.74 -1.96
N GLY A 396 13.13 9.97 -0.88
CA GLY A 396 12.55 10.33 0.39
C GLY A 396 12.89 9.32 1.48
N PRO A 397 13.10 9.78 2.73
CA PRO A 397 13.30 8.91 3.88
C PRO A 397 11.98 8.42 4.45
N SER A 398 11.95 7.17 4.92
CA SER A 398 10.79 6.59 5.57
C SER A 398 10.57 7.13 6.98
N ARG A 399 11.64 7.48 7.70
CA ARG A 399 11.63 8.08 9.06
C ARG A 399 10.92 7.25 10.16
N GLY A 400 10.28 6.13 9.82
CA GLY A 400 9.58 5.29 10.77
C GLY A 400 10.36 4.01 11.11
N SER A 401 9.63 2.98 11.51
CA SER A 401 10.20 1.72 11.99
C SER A 401 10.10 0.62 10.96
N VAL A 402 11.16 -0.17 10.83
CA VAL A 402 11.17 -1.40 10.03
C VAL A 402 11.49 -2.58 10.94
N SER A 403 10.70 -3.65 10.85
CA SER A 403 10.89 -4.88 11.63
C SER A 403 10.97 -6.11 10.74
N PHE A 404 12.02 -6.90 10.88
CA PHE A 404 12.14 -8.26 10.34
C PHE A 404 12.00 -9.25 11.48
N LYS A 405 10.93 -10.05 11.48
CA LYS A 405 10.59 -10.99 12.56
C LYS A 405 10.44 -12.41 12.04
N ASN A 406 11.14 -13.38 12.62
CA ASN A 406 10.88 -14.81 12.35
C ASN A 406 10.97 -15.20 10.86
N ASN A 407 11.75 -14.49 10.05
CA ASN A 407 11.96 -14.84 8.64
C ASN A 407 13.09 -15.87 8.51
N LEU A 408 13.05 -16.66 7.43
CA LEU A 408 14.16 -17.49 6.98
C LEU A 408 14.84 -16.82 5.78
N PHE A 409 16.05 -16.32 6.00
CA PHE A 409 16.92 -15.78 4.96
C PHE A 409 17.72 -16.93 4.35
N ILE A 410 17.54 -17.17 3.06
CA ILE A 410 18.20 -18.26 2.33
C ILE A 410 19.22 -17.67 1.37
N ILE A 411 20.49 -18.01 1.58
CA ILE A 411 21.62 -17.54 0.79
C ILE A 411 21.91 -18.55 -0.31
N GLY A 412 21.64 -18.14 -1.55
CA GLY A 412 22.00 -18.86 -2.76
C GLY A 412 23.49 -18.76 -3.06
N SER A 413 23.99 -19.72 -3.85
CA SER A 413 25.39 -19.74 -4.26
C SER A 413 25.79 -18.44 -4.98
N GLY A 414 26.93 -17.87 -4.57
CA GLY A 414 27.49 -16.65 -5.15
C GLY A 414 26.88 -15.34 -4.69
N PHE A 415 25.89 -15.34 -3.78
CA PHE A 415 25.42 -14.11 -3.12
C PHE A 415 26.41 -13.66 -2.04
N SER A 416 26.77 -12.38 -2.02
CA SER A 416 27.81 -11.83 -1.14
C SER A 416 27.50 -10.44 -0.58
N PHE A 417 26.25 -9.98 -0.68
CA PHE A 417 25.83 -8.66 -0.22
C PHE A 417 25.15 -8.73 1.16
N PRO A 418 25.08 -7.61 1.91
CA PRO A 418 24.35 -7.61 3.15
C PRO A 418 22.86 -7.99 2.95
N LEU A 419 22.29 -8.74 3.90
CA LEU A 419 20.89 -9.18 3.82
C LEU A 419 19.92 -8.01 4.01
N ILE A 420 20.25 -7.07 4.89
CA ILE A 420 19.49 -5.85 5.17
C ILE A 420 20.45 -4.66 5.14
N ARG A 421 20.07 -3.61 4.42
CA ARG A 421 20.82 -2.36 4.31
C ARG A 421 19.94 -1.17 4.64
N THR A 422 20.37 -0.35 5.59
CA THR A 422 19.71 0.94 5.86
C THR A 422 20.15 1.96 4.82
N PHE A 423 19.25 2.85 4.42
CA PHE A 423 19.50 3.91 3.45
C PHE A 423 18.67 5.13 3.82
N GLN A 424 19.21 6.32 3.60
CA GLN A 424 18.53 7.62 3.72
C GLN A 424 17.33 7.65 4.69
N GLY A 425 17.60 7.94 5.97
CA GLY A 425 16.61 8.32 6.97
C GLY A 425 15.69 7.21 7.47
N LEU A 426 15.90 6.80 8.73
CA LEU A 426 15.12 5.77 9.42
C LEU A 426 14.91 6.14 10.89
N GLY A 427 13.78 5.73 11.46
CA GLY A 427 13.50 5.91 12.87
C GLY A 427 14.03 4.75 13.73
N GLU A 428 13.85 3.52 13.24
CA GLU A 428 14.22 2.31 13.96
C GLU A 428 14.32 1.09 13.03
N LEU A 429 15.28 0.19 13.31
CA LEU A 429 15.37 -1.13 12.69
C LEU A 429 15.36 -2.24 13.75
N ASN A 430 14.43 -3.18 13.64
CA ASN A 430 14.34 -4.37 14.50
C ASN A 430 14.53 -5.65 13.68
N VAL A 431 15.50 -6.49 14.05
CA VAL A 431 15.82 -7.77 13.40
C VAL A 431 15.75 -8.86 14.46
N LEU A 432 14.58 -9.51 14.55
CA LEU A 432 14.18 -10.34 15.68
C LEU A 432 13.92 -11.80 15.27
N ASN A 433 14.56 -12.75 15.92
CA ASN A 433 14.26 -14.18 15.81
C ASN A 433 14.31 -14.76 14.37
N ASN A 434 15.07 -14.13 13.47
CA ASN A 434 15.23 -14.63 12.11
C ASN A 434 16.27 -15.75 12.07
N SER A 435 16.26 -16.56 11.01
CA SER A 435 17.25 -17.60 10.77
C SER A 435 17.95 -17.40 9.43
N VAL A 436 19.22 -17.77 9.33
CA VAL A 436 20.01 -17.73 8.09
C VAL A 436 20.37 -19.16 7.66
N ALA A 437 20.07 -19.50 6.42
CA ALA A 437 20.36 -20.77 5.78
C ALA A 437 21.11 -20.59 4.46
N TYR A 438 21.76 -21.66 3.99
CA TYR A 438 22.55 -21.68 2.76
C TYR A 438 22.08 -22.83 1.86
N THR A 439 22.03 -22.62 0.55
CA THR A 439 21.75 -23.69 -0.43
C THR A 439 23.01 -24.27 -1.06
N GLY A 440 24.18 -23.95 -0.51
CA GLY A 440 25.50 -24.25 -1.07
C GLY A 440 26.60 -23.92 -0.07
N GLU A 441 27.82 -23.72 -0.56
CA GLU A 441 28.96 -23.40 0.30
C GLU A 441 28.66 -22.20 1.22
N THR A 442 29.04 -22.34 2.48
CA THR A 442 28.86 -21.27 3.47
C THR A 442 29.83 -20.15 3.13
N ALA A 443 29.29 -18.99 2.73
CA ALA A 443 30.06 -17.78 2.48
C ALA A 443 29.90 -16.77 3.63
N PRO A 444 30.93 -15.95 3.90
CA PRO A 444 30.80 -14.80 4.78
C PRO A 444 29.69 -13.85 4.33
N ILE A 445 28.84 -13.42 5.25
CA ILE A 445 27.73 -12.52 4.96
C ILE A 445 27.54 -11.49 6.07
N THR A 446 27.09 -10.30 5.72
CA THR A 446 26.63 -9.31 6.70
C THR A 446 25.11 -9.40 6.84
N PHE A 447 24.60 -9.53 8.06
CA PHE A 447 23.17 -9.54 8.28
C PHE A 447 22.60 -8.13 8.11
N VAL A 448 23.09 -7.18 8.90
CA VAL A 448 22.70 -5.76 8.81
C VAL A 448 23.92 -4.91 8.47
N GLN A 449 23.81 -4.14 7.40
CA GLN A 449 24.73 -3.05 7.10
C GLN A 449 24.00 -1.73 7.38
N ASP A 450 24.45 -1.00 8.40
CA ASP A 450 23.99 0.36 8.65
C ASP A 450 24.79 1.34 7.78
N GLU A 451 24.10 1.96 6.82
CA GLU A 451 24.68 2.97 5.92
C GLU A 451 24.17 4.38 6.20
N LEU A 452 23.52 4.59 7.35
CA LEU A 452 23.07 5.91 7.78
C LEU A 452 24.14 6.60 8.62
N ASN A 453 24.28 7.91 8.42
CA ASN A 453 24.95 8.74 9.40
C ASN A 453 24.01 8.98 10.60
N ASN A 454 24.56 9.30 11.77
CA ASN A 454 23.76 9.58 12.97
C ASN A 454 22.69 10.66 12.74
N THR A 455 23.00 11.69 11.95
CA THR A 455 22.06 12.77 11.62
C THR A 455 20.89 12.34 10.74
N ASP A 456 21.04 11.22 10.01
CA ASP A 456 19.97 10.68 9.18
C ASP A 456 18.99 9.84 10.00
N TRP A 457 19.40 9.34 11.17
CA TRP A 457 18.46 8.71 12.10
C TRP A 457 17.55 9.77 12.75
N VAL A 458 16.25 9.47 12.90
CA VAL A 458 15.28 10.42 13.48
C VAL A 458 15.66 10.86 14.90
N LYS A 459 16.32 9.99 15.67
CA LYS A 459 16.78 10.30 17.02
C LYS A 459 18.19 10.92 17.08
N GLY A 460 18.79 11.23 15.93
CA GLY A 460 20.17 11.71 15.84
C GLY A 460 21.22 10.64 16.18
N LYS A 461 20.83 9.37 16.28
CA LYS A 461 21.69 8.21 16.54
C LYS A 461 21.01 6.92 16.11
N ALA A 462 21.81 5.91 15.77
CA ALA A 462 21.31 4.61 15.34
C ALA A 462 20.44 3.92 16.40
N LYS A 463 19.22 3.53 16.03
CA LYS A 463 18.33 2.69 16.84
C LYS A 463 18.12 1.35 16.13
N ILE A 464 18.94 0.37 16.49
CA ILE A 464 19.00 -0.94 15.83
C ILE A 464 18.96 -2.05 16.88
N SER A 465 18.03 -2.99 16.73
CA SER A 465 17.94 -4.19 17.57
C SER A 465 18.19 -5.43 16.72
N VAL A 466 19.20 -6.24 17.04
CA VAL A 466 19.49 -7.54 16.41
C VAL A 466 19.42 -8.61 17.51
N ILE A 467 18.25 -9.22 17.70
CA ILE A 467 17.95 -10.01 18.89
C ILE A 467 17.42 -11.40 18.54
N GLY A 468 17.93 -12.44 19.20
CA GLY A 468 17.36 -13.79 19.16
C GLY A 468 17.51 -14.53 17.82
N ASN A 469 18.33 -14.01 16.90
CA ASN A 469 18.49 -14.61 15.58
C ASN A 469 19.33 -15.89 15.64
N THR A 470 19.06 -16.84 14.75
CA THR A 470 19.85 -18.07 14.56
C THR A 470 20.74 -17.90 13.34
N VAL A 471 22.05 -17.79 13.56
CA VAL A 471 23.05 -17.57 12.51
C VAL A 471 24.20 -18.55 12.69
N ASN A 472 25.19 -18.51 11.79
CA ASN A 472 26.44 -19.24 11.95
C ASN A 472 27.64 -18.28 12.04
N GLN A 473 28.83 -18.84 12.27
CA GLN A 473 30.07 -18.07 12.47
C GLN A 473 30.50 -17.22 11.26
N SER A 474 29.99 -17.51 10.07
CA SER A 474 30.25 -16.73 8.85
C SER A 474 29.33 -15.51 8.72
N VAL A 475 28.36 -15.33 9.62
CA VAL A 475 27.45 -14.18 9.61
C VAL A 475 27.95 -13.09 10.56
N THR A 476 28.27 -11.93 10.01
CA THR A 476 28.47 -10.70 10.80
C THR A 476 27.12 -10.06 11.07
N LEU A 477 26.73 -9.92 12.34
CA LEU A 477 25.38 -9.44 12.71
C LEU A 477 25.12 -7.98 12.31
N LEU A 478 26.09 -7.10 12.55
CA LEU A 478 25.98 -5.67 12.26
C LEU A 478 27.33 -5.11 11.84
N THR A 479 27.34 -4.38 10.73
CA THR A 479 28.44 -3.52 10.30
C THR A 479 27.91 -2.09 10.16
N THR A 480 28.65 -1.10 10.65
CA THR A 480 28.29 0.33 10.56
C THR A 480 29.24 1.06 9.61
N LEU A 481 28.73 2.06 8.87
CA LEU A 481 29.56 2.92 8.01
C LEU A 481 30.58 3.76 8.81
N GLU A 482 30.16 4.30 9.96
CA GLU A 482 31.04 5.06 10.84
C GLU A 482 31.68 4.15 11.90
N ARG A 483 32.95 4.43 12.25
CA ARG A 483 33.52 4.04 13.54
C ARG A 483 32.89 4.91 14.62
N SER A 484 31.58 4.74 14.82
CA SER A 484 30.79 5.54 15.74
C SER A 484 31.29 5.33 17.17
N SER A 485 31.24 6.38 17.98
CA SER A 485 31.69 6.29 19.37
C SER A 485 30.74 5.39 20.17
N LYS A 486 31.17 4.86 21.33
CA LYS A 486 30.27 4.08 22.21
C LYS A 486 28.99 4.83 22.59
N ALA A 487 29.02 6.17 22.64
CA ALA A 487 27.84 6.99 22.94
C ALA A 487 26.81 6.97 21.80
N ASP A 488 27.29 6.97 20.55
CA ASP A 488 26.47 6.93 19.33
C ASP A 488 25.79 5.57 19.14
N GLN A 489 26.34 4.52 19.73
CA GLN A 489 25.79 3.15 19.71
C GLN A 489 24.90 2.84 20.93
N SER A 490 24.54 3.85 21.74
CA SER A 490 23.78 3.64 23.00
C SER A 490 22.37 3.05 22.82
N LEU A 491 21.81 3.05 21.60
CA LEU A 491 20.52 2.43 21.26
C LEU A 491 20.67 1.23 20.31
N VAL A 492 21.89 0.69 20.19
CA VAL A 492 22.16 -0.53 19.43
C VAL A 492 22.16 -1.71 20.38
N GLU A 493 21.27 -2.67 20.15
CA GLU A 493 21.11 -3.87 20.98
C GLU A 493 21.44 -5.11 20.14
N ILE A 494 22.48 -5.87 20.53
CA ILE A 494 22.86 -7.13 19.89
C ILE A 494 22.90 -8.21 20.96
N GLU A 495 21.79 -8.93 21.12
CA GLU A 495 21.62 -9.83 22.27
C GLU A 495 20.98 -11.16 21.89
N LYS A 496 21.29 -12.22 22.66
CA LYS A 496 20.62 -13.53 22.58
C LYS A 496 20.66 -14.20 21.19
N ASN A 497 21.54 -13.75 20.29
CA ASN A 497 21.72 -14.38 18.99
C ASN A 497 22.47 -15.71 19.17
N ARG A 498 21.95 -16.77 18.55
CA ARG A 498 22.51 -18.12 18.60
C ARG A 498 23.44 -18.31 17.42
N ASN A 499 24.70 -18.62 17.71
CA ASN A 499 25.66 -19.06 16.70
C ASN A 499 25.67 -20.60 16.67
N LEU A 500 25.08 -21.18 15.63
CA LEU A 500 24.98 -22.63 15.41
C LEU A 500 25.74 -23.02 14.13
N GLU A 501 25.91 -24.32 13.92
CA GLU A 501 26.40 -24.82 12.64
C GLU A 501 25.55 -24.31 11.46
N PRO A 502 26.15 -24.04 10.29
CA PRO A 502 25.42 -23.55 9.12
C PRO A 502 24.20 -24.41 8.80
N LEU A 503 23.02 -23.80 8.77
CA LEU A 503 21.81 -24.46 8.29
C LEU A 503 21.93 -24.66 6.78
N GLN A 504 22.33 -25.86 6.39
CA GLN A 504 22.48 -26.27 5.00
C GLN A 504 21.16 -26.86 4.50
N LEU A 505 20.56 -26.21 3.50
CA LEU A 505 19.38 -26.69 2.82
C LEU A 505 19.82 -27.33 1.50
N SER A 506 19.58 -28.63 1.34
CA SER A 506 19.79 -29.25 0.05
C SER A 506 18.85 -28.62 -0.97
N ARG A 507 19.28 -28.59 -2.24
CA ARG A 507 18.46 -28.07 -3.33
C ARG A 507 17.15 -28.85 -3.46
N ASP A 508 17.18 -30.16 -3.16
CA ASP A 508 16.00 -31.02 -3.16
C ASP A 508 15.00 -30.63 -2.06
N ILE A 509 15.48 -30.36 -0.83
CA ILE A 509 14.61 -29.89 0.26
C ILE A 509 13.97 -28.56 -0.11
N LEU A 510 14.76 -27.60 -0.62
CA LEU A 510 14.23 -26.30 -1.02
C LEU A 510 13.18 -26.45 -2.12
N ASN A 511 13.48 -27.21 -3.18
CA ASN A 511 12.57 -27.42 -4.31
C ASN A 511 11.30 -28.17 -3.90
N SER A 512 11.39 -29.15 -2.99
CA SER A 512 10.21 -29.90 -2.50
C SER A 512 9.25 -29.06 -1.67
N ASN A 513 9.72 -27.96 -1.07
CA ASN A 513 8.90 -27.02 -0.29
C ASN A 513 8.55 -25.76 -1.08
N ARG A 514 9.14 -25.57 -2.27
CA ARG A 514 8.85 -24.43 -3.14
C ARG A 514 7.44 -24.57 -3.70
N PRO A 515 6.61 -23.51 -3.69
CA PRO A 515 5.31 -23.54 -4.35
C PRO A 515 5.42 -23.91 -5.84
N ILE A 516 4.41 -24.61 -6.36
CA ILE A 516 4.36 -25.02 -7.77
C ILE A 516 3.92 -23.83 -8.64
N PRO A 517 4.75 -23.36 -9.58
CA PRO A 517 4.40 -22.24 -10.46
C PRO A 517 3.13 -22.50 -11.26
N LYS A 518 2.35 -21.45 -11.49
CA LYS A 518 1.04 -21.41 -12.19
C LYS A 518 -0.08 -22.20 -11.54
N GLU A 519 0.21 -22.96 -10.51
CA GLU A 519 -0.75 -23.76 -9.74
C GLU A 519 -0.97 -23.20 -8.33
N TYR A 520 -0.25 -22.13 -7.97
CA TYR A 520 -0.22 -21.62 -6.61
C TYR A 520 -1.53 -20.94 -6.18
N VAL A 521 -2.11 -21.47 -5.09
CA VAL A 521 -3.32 -20.95 -4.42
C VAL A 521 -3.29 -21.09 -2.89
N GLY A 522 -2.19 -21.60 -2.34
CA GLY A 522 -2.14 -22.16 -0.99
C GLY A 522 -1.68 -21.20 0.10
N ASP A 523 -1.43 -21.78 1.28
CA ASP A 523 -0.79 -21.11 2.41
C ASP A 523 0.72 -21.38 2.39
N ILE A 524 1.50 -20.35 2.65
CA ILE A 524 2.95 -20.45 2.92
C ILE A 524 3.22 -20.23 4.41
N GLY A 525 4.08 -21.06 5.00
CA GLY A 525 4.44 -21.03 6.41
C GLY A 525 4.42 -22.42 7.02
N LEU A 526 4.91 -22.54 8.26
CA LEU A 526 4.70 -23.74 9.06
C LEU A 526 3.28 -23.69 9.62
N ASN A 527 2.45 -24.70 9.32
CA ASN A 527 1.21 -24.94 10.07
C ASN A 527 1.51 -25.32 11.52
#